data_AF-A0A1B6HL87-F1
#
_entry.id   AF-A0A1B6HL87-F1
#
_cell.length_a   1.000
_cell.length_b   1.000
_cell.length_c   1.000
_cell.angle_alpha   90.00
_cell.angle_beta   90.00
_cell.angle_gamma   90.00
#
_symmetry.space_group_name_H-M   'P 1'
#
loop_
_entity.id
_entity.type
_entity.pdbx_description
1 polymer ?
#
loop_
_entity_poly.entity_id
_entity_poly.type
_entity_poly.pdbx_seq_one_letter_code
_entity_poly.pdbx_strand_id
1 'polypeptide(L)'
;RVENFHSILQHGLQQYMTKQALFGQGVYLSSELLICLPYSRTGLGWTHSVLGSVLSVVVLCEILDHPTVSCQTTGDEAKSRARPEDSLAGEVPHKVYVVPNSDLLRLRYLLVYKAQPSLLAQQQLNRPGSSYLSWLSSNKMTISLVIYVIMLASIGLSRSDTFKRYWQKLCHSLGFHF
;
A
#
# COMPACT_ATOMS: atom_id res chain seq x y z
N ARG A 1 4.39 -1.61 9.69
CA ARG A 1 4.49 -1.69 8.22
C ARG A 1 3.09 -1.96 7.65
N VAL A 2 2.81 -1.52 6.42
CA VAL A 2 1.45 -1.55 5.84
C VAL A 2 0.94 -2.98 5.63
N GLU A 3 1.80 -3.92 5.25
CA GLU A 3 1.42 -5.32 5.02
C GLU A 3 0.85 -6.01 6.28
N ASN A 4 1.26 -5.56 7.47
CA ASN A 4 0.77 -6.14 8.73
C ASN A 4 -0.65 -5.68 9.08
N PHE A 5 -1.13 -4.58 8.49
CA PHE A 5 -2.41 -3.97 8.88
C PHE A 5 -3.61 -4.86 8.59
N HIS A 6 -3.53 -5.73 7.58
CA HIS A 6 -4.60 -6.70 7.32
C HIS A 6 -4.82 -7.62 8.53
N SER A 7 -3.73 -8.19 9.06
CA SER A 7 -3.79 -9.06 10.24
C SER A 7 -4.17 -8.27 11.49
N ILE A 8 -3.60 -7.08 11.69
CA ILE A 8 -3.89 -6.23 12.86
C ILE A 8 -5.37 -5.84 12.91
N LEU A 9 -6.02 -5.57 11.78
CA LEU A 9 -7.43 -5.19 11.75
C LEU A 9 -8.36 -6.37 12.01
N GLN A 10 -7.97 -7.58 11.59
CA GLN A 10 -8.78 -8.78 11.78
C GLN A 10 -8.60 -9.40 13.17
N HIS A 11 -7.37 -9.43 13.68
CA HIS A 11 -7.00 -10.18 14.88
C HIS A 11 -6.54 -9.29 16.04
N GLY A 12 -6.50 -7.98 15.86
CA GLY A 12 -5.96 -7.05 16.84
C GLY A 12 -4.43 -7.01 16.87
N LEU A 13 -3.89 -6.23 17.80
CA LEU A 13 -2.45 -6.17 18.07
C LEU A 13 -2.06 -7.33 18.97
N GLN A 14 -1.39 -8.33 18.40
CA GLN A 14 -0.96 -9.51 19.16
C GLN A 14 0.46 -9.30 19.71
N GLN A 15 0.61 -9.46 21.02
CA GLN A 15 1.88 -9.26 21.74
C GLN A 15 3.03 -10.12 21.19
N TYR A 16 2.77 -11.38 20.82
CA TYR A 16 3.79 -12.32 20.37
C TYR A 16 4.28 -12.07 18.93
N MET A 17 3.48 -11.34 18.13
CA MET A 17 3.88 -10.91 16.78
C MET A 17 4.69 -9.61 16.82
N THR A 18 4.78 -8.96 17.98
CA THR A 18 5.59 -7.77 18.16
C THR A 18 7.03 -8.20 18.44
N LYS A 19 7.99 -7.58 17.77
CA LYS A 19 9.41 -7.86 18.03
C LYS A 19 9.70 -7.52 19.49
N GLN A 20 10.36 -8.45 20.19
CA GLN A 20 10.87 -8.20 21.53
C GLN A 20 11.75 -6.95 21.50
N ALA A 21 11.44 -6.01 22.38
CA ALA A 21 12.21 -4.77 22.51
C ALA A 21 12.85 -4.68 23.90
N LEU A 22 13.67 -3.65 24.05
CA LEU A 22 14.60 -3.44 25.17
C LEU A 22 13.94 -3.38 26.55
N PHE A 23 12.63 -3.13 26.61
CA PHE A 23 11.87 -2.91 27.84
C PHE A 23 10.93 -4.07 28.21
N GLY A 24 11.14 -5.26 27.61
CA GLY A 24 10.39 -6.47 27.93
C GLY A 24 9.39 -6.89 26.84
N GLN A 25 8.61 -7.92 27.14
CA GLN A 25 7.61 -8.45 26.21
C GLN A 25 6.31 -7.66 26.30
N GLY A 26 5.80 -7.21 25.15
CA GLY A 26 4.54 -6.48 25.08
C GLY A 26 4.37 -5.69 23.79
N VAL A 27 3.21 -5.06 23.66
CA VAL A 27 2.91 -4.10 22.59
C VAL A 27 3.39 -2.72 23.00
N TYR A 28 4.20 -2.11 22.14
CA TYR A 28 4.79 -0.80 22.35
C TYR A 28 3.91 0.29 21.73
N LEU A 29 3.52 1.26 22.56
CA LEU A 29 2.70 2.40 22.16
C LEU A 29 3.37 3.70 22.63
N SER A 30 3.02 4.81 21.99
CA SER A 30 3.49 6.13 22.42
C SER A 30 2.36 7.15 22.34
N SER A 31 2.38 8.11 23.25
CA SER A 31 1.47 9.28 23.20
C SER A 31 1.86 10.26 22.11
N GLU A 32 3.11 10.24 21.63
CA GLU A 32 3.57 11.13 20.57
C GLU A 32 3.61 10.43 19.22
N LEU A 33 2.83 10.98 18.28
CA LEU A 33 2.81 10.51 16.89
C LEU A 33 4.21 10.54 16.25
N LEU A 34 5.03 11.55 16.58
CA LEU A 34 6.37 11.71 16.02
C LEU A 34 7.29 10.53 16.35
N ILE A 35 7.11 9.89 17.51
CA ILE A 35 7.87 8.70 17.91
C ILE A 35 7.40 7.48 17.10
N CYS A 36 6.11 7.42 16.75
CA CYS A 36 5.54 6.30 15.98
C CYS A 36 5.83 6.37 14.47
N LEU A 37 5.98 7.56 13.89
CA LEU A 37 6.16 7.75 12.44
C LEU A 37 7.34 6.96 11.84
N PRO A 38 8.55 6.91 12.45
CA PRO A 38 9.67 6.10 11.94
C PRO A 38 9.38 4.59 11.86
N TYR A 39 8.47 4.08 12.70
CA TYR A 39 8.04 2.68 12.67
C TYR A 39 7.00 2.42 11.56
N SER A 40 6.32 3.46 11.10
CA SER A 40 5.38 3.43 9.97
C SER A 40 6.10 3.68 8.64
N ARG A 41 6.92 2.73 8.23
CA ARG A 41 7.55 2.75 6.90
C ARG A 41 6.50 2.70 5.80
N THR A 42 6.69 3.53 4.77
CA THR A 42 5.88 3.51 3.55
C THR A 42 5.99 2.16 2.86
N GLY A 43 4.84 1.58 2.53
CA GLY A 43 4.72 0.31 1.82
C GLY A 43 3.92 0.44 0.53
N LEU A 44 4.10 -0.53 -0.36
CA LEU A 44 3.29 -0.66 -1.57
C LEU A 44 1.91 -1.20 -1.18
N GLY A 45 0.87 -0.48 -1.57
CA GLY A 45 -0.52 -0.88 -1.47
C GLY A 45 -1.08 -1.30 -2.83
N TRP A 46 -2.39 -1.15 -2.99
CA TRP A 46 -3.05 -1.45 -4.27
C TRP A 46 -2.87 -0.31 -5.27
N THR A 47 -2.38 -0.64 -6.47
CA THR A 47 -2.08 0.34 -7.54
C THR A 47 -3.29 1.12 -8.01
N HIS A 48 -4.49 0.53 -7.97
CA HIS A 48 -5.75 1.18 -8.35
C HIS A 48 -6.53 1.74 -7.15
N SER A 49 -5.89 1.84 -5.98
CA SER A 49 -6.51 2.43 -4.79
C SER A 49 -6.71 3.94 -4.97
N VAL A 50 -7.88 4.43 -4.54
CA VAL A 50 -8.18 5.88 -4.47
C VAL A 50 -7.18 6.61 -3.56
N LEU A 51 -6.66 5.93 -2.53
CA LEU A 51 -5.67 6.47 -1.60
C LEU A 51 -4.26 6.56 -2.20
N GLY A 52 -4.01 5.86 -3.31
CA GLY A 52 -2.71 5.77 -3.97
C GLY A 52 -2.02 4.42 -3.77
N SER A 53 -0.97 4.19 -4.56
CA SER A 53 -0.20 2.94 -4.58
C SER A 53 0.84 2.83 -3.47
N VAL A 54 1.20 3.94 -2.81
CA VAL A 54 2.19 3.97 -1.72
C VAL A 54 1.57 4.64 -0.50
N LEU A 55 1.52 3.90 0.60
CA LEU A 55 0.82 4.31 1.82
C LEU A 55 1.74 4.13 3.02
N SER A 56 1.52 4.95 4.05
CA SER A 56 2.03 4.76 5.40
C SER A 56 0.85 4.80 6.35
N VAL A 57 0.79 3.90 7.32
CA VAL A 57 -0.38 3.74 8.20
C VAL A 57 0.07 3.68 9.64
N VAL A 58 -0.49 4.56 10.46
CA VAL A 58 -0.32 4.58 11.93
C VAL A 58 -1.66 4.29 12.56
N VAL A 59 -1.68 3.47 13.62
CA VAL A 59 -2.91 3.16 14.33
C VAL A 59 -2.99 3.91 15.64
N LEU A 60 -4.19 4.40 15.96
CA LEU A 60 -4.52 4.99 17.25
C LEU A 60 -5.31 3.94 18.05
N CYS A 61 -4.73 3.57 19.19
CA CYS A 61 -5.29 2.61 20.11
C CYS A 61 -5.82 3.32 21.35
N GLU A 62 -6.97 2.87 21.83
CA GLU A 62 -7.46 3.16 23.17
C GLU A 62 -6.90 2.10 24.11
N ILE A 63 -6.34 2.56 25.23
CA ILE A 63 -5.70 1.73 26.24
C ILE A 63 -6.57 1.80 27.49
N LEU A 64 -6.92 0.63 28.05
CA LEU A 64 -7.55 0.56 29.37
C LEU A 64 -6.50 0.84 30.45
N ASP A 65 -6.78 1.79 31.35
CA ASP A 65 -5.92 2.05 32.49
C ASP A 65 -5.98 0.87 33.46
N HIS A 66 -4.92 0.07 33.47
CA HIS A 66 -4.78 -1.12 34.29
C HIS A 66 -3.38 -1.13 34.91
N PRO A 67 -3.21 -1.56 36.17
CA PRO A 67 -1.91 -1.54 36.86
C PRO A 67 -0.79 -2.34 36.17
N THR A 68 -1.13 -3.25 35.26
CA THR A 68 -0.16 -4.04 34.48
C THR A 68 0.45 -3.27 33.31
N VAL A 69 -0.11 -2.10 32.95
CA VAL A 69 0.45 -1.25 31.90
C VAL A 69 1.64 -0.50 32.47
N SER A 70 2.81 -0.70 31.87
CA SER A 70 4.02 0.01 32.27
C SER A 70 4.08 1.35 31.57
N CYS A 71 4.13 2.43 32.35
CA CYS A 71 4.22 3.80 31.86
C CYS A 71 4.97 4.68 32.86
N GLN A 72 5.73 5.64 32.33
CA GLN A 72 6.35 6.69 33.15
C GLN A 72 5.39 7.89 33.14
N THR A 73 4.57 8.02 34.18
CA THR A 73 3.72 9.20 34.44
C THR A 73 4.38 10.09 35.49
N THR A 74 4.10 11.39 35.46
CA THR A 74 4.68 12.41 36.36
C THR A 74 4.15 12.38 37.80
N GLY A 75 3.37 11.38 38.21
CA GLY A 75 2.82 11.23 39.56
C GLY A 75 3.59 10.23 40.43
N ASP A 76 3.61 10.42 41.75
CA ASP A 76 4.41 9.63 42.69
C ASP A 76 4.10 8.11 42.69
N GLU A 77 2.88 7.69 42.32
CA GLU A 77 2.51 6.27 42.16
C GLU A 77 3.08 5.61 40.89
N ALA A 78 3.60 6.40 39.95
CA ALA A 78 4.04 5.92 38.64
C ALA A 78 5.50 5.44 38.61
N LYS A 79 6.31 5.73 39.65
CA LYS A 79 7.68 5.18 39.75
C LYS A 79 7.71 3.66 39.81
N SER A 80 6.68 3.02 40.37
CA SER A 80 6.58 1.55 40.40
C SER A 80 6.12 0.94 39.07
N ARG A 81 5.45 1.70 38.19
CA ARG A 81 4.99 1.25 36.85
C ARG A 81 6.01 1.56 35.74
N ALA A 82 7.03 2.34 36.01
CA ALA A 82 8.06 2.72 35.04
C ALA A 82 9.05 1.59 34.71
N ARG A 83 9.10 0.54 35.54
CA ARG A 83 10.01 -0.59 35.40
C ARG A 83 9.24 -1.91 35.22
N PRO A 84 9.13 -2.41 33.98
CA PRO A 84 8.66 -3.77 33.71
C PRO A 84 9.60 -4.79 34.37
N GLU A 85 9.05 -5.85 34.96
CA GLU A 85 9.85 -6.90 35.63
C GLU A 85 10.84 -7.59 34.67
N ASP A 86 10.50 -7.66 33.38
CA ASP A 86 11.32 -8.27 32.31
C ASP A 86 12.18 -7.25 31.52
N SER A 87 12.38 -6.02 32.03
CA SER A 87 13.15 -5.00 31.32
C SER A 87 14.66 -5.20 31.44
N LEU A 88 15.33 -5.39 30.30
CA LEU A 88 16.80 -5.49 30.23
C LEU A 88 17.48 -4.11 30.23
N ALA A 89 16.77 -3.06 29.78
CA ALA A 89 17.31 -1.71 29.60
C ALA A 89 16.90 -0.69 30.69
N GLY A 90 16.26 -1.14 31.77
CA GLY A 90 15.82 -0.26 32.86
C GLY A 90 14.47 0.42 32.60
N GLU A 91 14.34 1.69 32.96
CA GLU A 91 13.08 2.42 32.92
C GLU A 91 12.59 2.70 31.48
N VAL A 92 11.27 2.60 31.28
CA VAL A 92 10.62 2.94 30.00
C VAL A 92 10.72 4.46 29.76
N PRO A 93 11.09 4.91 28.54
CA PRO A 93 11.18 6.33 28.23
C PRO A 93 9.85 7.07 28.45
N HIS A 94 9.97 8.34 28.84
CA HIS A 94 8.81 9.22 29.00
C HIS A 94 7.94 9.23 27.73
N LYS A 95 6.61 9.09 27.89
CA LYS A 95 5.59 9.03 26.81
C LYS A 95 5.57 7.74 25.98
N VAL A 96 6.26 6.68 26.41
CA VAL A 96 6.13 5.32 25.86
C VAL A 96 5.37 4.44 26.85
N TYR A 97 4.50 3.59 26.32
CA TYR A 97 3.68 2.65 27.07
C TYR A 97 4.02 1.25 26.59
N VAL A 98 4.24 0.34 27.54
CA VAL A 98 4.41 -1.08 27.27
C VAL A 98 3.20 -1.81 27.82
N VAL A 99 2.45 -2.44 26.93
CA VAL A 99 1.22 -3.14 27.28
C VAL A 99 1.46 -4.64 27.12
N PRO A 100 1.52 -5.41 28.22
CA PRO A 100 1.78 -6.84 28.16
C PRO A 100 0.57 -7.61 27.59
N ASN A 101 -0.66 -7.26 27.98
CA ASN A 101 -1.86 -7.93 27.49
C ASN A 101 -2.52 -7.16 26.34
N SER A 102 -2.72 -7.83 25.20
CA SER A 102 -3.46 -7.31 24.05
C SER A 102 -4.93 -7.01 24.34
N ASP A 103 -5.54 -7.64 25.35
CA ASP A 103 -6.96 -7.43 25.69
C ASP A 103 -7.23 -6.04 26.28
N LEU A 104 -6.19 -5.38 26.78
CA LEU A 104 -6.24 -4.02 27.31
C LEU A 104 -6.21 -2.95 26.20
N LEU A 105 -6.09 -3.38 24.95
CA LEU A 105 -5.94 -2.52 23.78
C LEU A 105 -7.09 -2.68 22.82
N ARG A 106 -7.67 -1.54 22.42
CA ARG A 106 -8.67 -1.50 21.36
C ARG A 106 -8.24 -0.53 20.26
N LEU A 107 -8.19 -1.02 19.04
CA LEU A 107 -7.92 -0.19 17.86
C LEU A 107 -9.15 0.67 17.58
N ARG A 108 -8.98 2.00 17.48
CA ARG A 108 -10.10 2.93 17.31
C ARG A 108 -10.03 3.73 16.02
N TYR A 109 -8.84 4.23 15.66
CA TYR A 109 -8.66 5.01 14.45
C TYR A 109 -7.40 4.60 13.69
N LEU A 110 -7.44 4.81 12.37
CA LEU A 110 -6.32 4.61 11.47
C LEU A 110 -5.95 5.93 10.82
N LEU A 111 -4.69 6.34 10.98
CA LEU A 111 -4.10 7.47 10.30
C LEU A 111 -3.40 6.95 9.04
N VAL A 112 -3.97 7.24 7.88
CA VAL A 112 -3.42 6.84 6.59
C VAL A 112 -2.77 8.05 5.91
N TYR A 113 -1.47 7.94 5.67
CA TYR A 113 -0.68 8.92 4.96
C TYR A 113 -0.41 8.44 3.55
N LYS A 114 -0.75 9.29 2.58
CA LYS A 114 -0.35 9.10 1.19
C LYS A 114 1.08 9.57 1.02
N ALA A 115 1.99 8.66 0.67
CA ALA A 115 3.33 9.05 0.29
C ALA A 115 3.26 9.64 -1.13
N GLN A 116 3.56 10.92 -1.28
CA GLN A 116 3.85 11.49 -2.60
C GLN A 116 5.22 10.93 -3.01
N PRO A 117 5.29 10.09 -4.06
CA PRO A 117 6.60 9.68 -4.56
C PRO A 117 7.30 10.95 -5.03
N SER A 118 8.58 11.11 -4.69
CA SER A 118 9.41 12.13 -5.32
C SER A 118 9.32 11.97 -6.85
N LEU A 119 9.42 13.08 -7.59
CA LEU A 119 9.20 13.14 -9.04
C LEU A 119 9.95 12.04 -9.83
N LEU A 120 11.07 11.56 -9.30
CA LEU A 120 11.88 10.45 -9.85
C LEU A 120 11.24 9.07 -9.62
N ALA A 121 10.66 8.80 -8.45
CA ALA A 121 9.94 7.56 -8.15
C ALA A 121 8.56 7.52 -8.82
N GLN A 122 7.96 8.68 -9.09
CA GLN A 122 6.75 8.78 -9.92
C GLN A 122 6.99 8.23 -11.33
N GLN A 123 8.16 8.39 -11.94
CA GLN A 123 8.40 7.86 -13.30
C GLN A 123 8.38 6.32 -13.38
N GLN A 124 8.68 5.62 -12.28
CA GLN A 124 8.64 4.15 -12.24
C GLN A 124 7.29 3.59 -11.76
N LEU A 125 6.67 4.22 -10.76
CA LEU A 125 5.37 3.79 -10.19
C LEU A 125 4.16 4.34 -10.93
N ASN A 126 4.33 5.48 -11.59
CA ASN A 126 3.32 6.20 -12.34
C ASN A 126 3.83 6.29 -13.78
N ARG A 127 3.95 5.15 -14.48
CA ARG A 127 3.77 5.18 -15.93
C ARG A 127 2.29 5.54 -16.10
N PRO A 128 1.92 6.77 -16.49
CA PRO A 128 0.55 7.02 -16.89
C PRO A 128 0.42 6.29 -18.21
N GLY A 129 0.03 5.01 -18.13
CA GLY A 129 -0.39 4.29 -19.32
C GLY A 129 -1.56 5.09 -19.84
N SER A 130 -1.34 5.82 -20.94
CA SER A 130 -2.39 6.14 -21.91
C SER A 130 -3.38 4.98 -21.86
N SER A 131 -4.59 5.22 -21.37
CA SER A 131 -5.55 4.17 -20.98
C SER A 131 -5.81 3.17 -22.10
N TYR A 132 -5.54 3.58 -23.35
CA TYR A 132 -5.58 2.76 -24.55
C TYR A 132 -4.41 1.77 -24.68
N LEU A 133 -3.18 2.14 -24.30
CA LEU A 133 -2.00 1.26 -24.38
C LEU A 133 -1.96 0.21 -23.26
N SER A 134 -2.45 0.53 -22.06
CA SER A 134 -2.58 -0.47 -20.98
C SER A 134 -3.70 -1.47 -21.27
N TRP A 135 -4.79 -1.02 -21.91
CA TRP A 135 -5.86 -1.89 -22.40
C TRP A 135 -5.37 -2.82 -23.53
N LEU A 136 -4.55 -2.29 -24.44
CA LEU A 136 -3.87 -3.08 -25.47
C LEU A 136 -2.98 -4.17 -24.82
N SER A 137 -2.15 -3.79 -23.84
CA SER A 137 -1.26 -4.74 -23.15
C SER A 137 -2.00 -5.83 -22.37
N SER A 138 -3.14 -5.50 -21.76
CA SER A 138 -3.91 -6.44 -20.94
C SER A 138 -4.62 -7.52 -21.76
N ASN A 139 -4.97 -7.21 -23.01
CA ASN A 139 -5.79 -8.10 -23.84
C ASN A 139 -4.98 -8.71 -25.01
N LYS A 140 -3.84 -9.34 -24.68
CA LYS A 140 -2.98 -10.03 -25.67
C LYS A 140 -3.76 -11.00 -26.58
N MET A 141 -4.78 -11.67 -26.04
CA MET A 141 -5.63 -12.62 -26.77
C MET A 141 -6.62 -11.96 -27.74
N THR A 142 -7.19 -10.81 -27.37
CA THR A 142 -8.13 -10.13 -28.28
C THR A 142 -7.37 -9.49 -29.44
N ILE A 143 -6.17 -8.98 -29.19
CA ILE A 143 -5.31 -8.41 -30.23
C ILE A 143 -4.88 -9.48 -31.22
N SER A 144 -4.46 -10.67 -30.75
CA SER A 144 -4.13 -11.77 -31.67
C SER A 144 -5.33 -12.17 -32.54
N LEU A 145 -6.53 -12.18 -31.96
CA LEU A 145 -7.76 -12.50 -32.70
C LEU A 145 -8.11 -11.41 -33.73
N VAL A 146 -8.00 -10.14 -33.37
CA VAL A 146 -8.25 -9.01 -34.29
C VAL A 146 -7.25 -9.02 -35.44
N ILE A 147 -5.95 -9.23 -35.15
CA ILE A 147 -4.92 -9.35 -36.20
C ILE A 147 -5.23 -10.51 -37.15
N TYR A 148 -5.65 -11.66 -36.61
CA TYR A 148 -6.03 -12.82 -37.42
C TYR A 148 -7.23 -12.53 -38.32
N VAL A 149 -8.28 -11.88 -37.80
CA VAL A 149 -9.45 -11.47 -38.59
C VAL A 149 -9.07 -10.48 -39.69
N ILE A 150 -8.20 -9.51 -39.40
CA ILE A 150 -7.69 -8.56 -40.41
C ILE A 150 -6.91 -9.29 -41.51
N MET A 151 -6.11 -10.30 -41.15
CA MET A 151 -5.38 -11.12 -42.13
C MET A 151 -6.35 -11.88 -43.05
N LEU A 152 -7.37 -12.52 -42.47
CA LEU A 152 -8.42 -13.22 -43.22
C LEU A 152 -9.19 -12.27 -44.15
N ALA A 153 -9.56 -11.09 -43.66
CA ALA A 153 -10.22 -10.07 -44.45
C ALA A 153 -9.33 -9.60 -45.61
N SER A 154 -8.03 -9.42 -45.37
CA SER A 154 -7.06 -9.02 -46.40
C SER A 154 -6.95 -10.06 -47.52
N ILE A 155 -6.95 -11.35 -47.19
CA ILE A 155 -6.92 -12.44 -48.18
C ILE A 155 -8.24 -12.49 -48.97
N GLY A 156 -9.38 -12.34 -48.30
CA GLY A 156 -10.69 -12.28 -48.95
C GLY A 156 -10.85 -11.08 -49.88
N LEU A 157 -10.39 -9.91 -49.45
CA LEU A 157 -10.39 -8.68 -50.24
C LEU A 157 -9.42 -8.76 -51.42
N SER A 158 -8.25 -9.36 -51.26
CA SER A 158 -7.26 -9.56 -52.33
C SER A 158 -7.77 -10.44 -53.47
N ARG A 159 -8.69 -11.37 -53.18
CA ARG A 159 -9.34 -12.21 -54.18
C ARG A 159 -10.51 -11.51 -54.88
N SER A 160 -11.01 -10.41 -54.32
CA SER A 160 -12.16 -9.67 -54.87
C SER A 160 -11.69 -8.56 -55.82
N ASP A 161 -12.15 -8.57 -57.07
CA ASP A 161 -11.85 -7.50 -58.04
C ASP A 161 -12.42 -6.12 -57.63
N THR A 162 -13.32 -6.11 -56.66
CA THR A 162 -13.85 -4.91 -56.00
C THR A 162 -12.80 -4.16 -55.18
N PHE A 163 -11.85 -4.86 -54.57
CA PHE A 163 -10.79 -4.22 -53.79
C PHE A 163 -9.82 -3.44 -54.68
N LYS A 164 -9.45 -3.99 -55.85
CA LYS A 164 -8.63 -3.27 -56.84
C LYS A 164 -9.29 -1.96 -57.27
N ARG A 165 -10.60 -1.97 -57.51
CA ARG A 165 -11.36 -0.76 -57.88
C ARG A 165 -11.41 0.28 -56.75
N TYR A 166 -11.54 -0.17 -55.50
CA TYR A 166 -11.55 0.72 -54.34
C TYR A 166 -10.14 1.30 -54.07
N TRP A 167 -9.11 0.47 -54.15
CA TRP A 167 -7.71 0.88 -54.02
C TRP A 167 -7.31 1.87 -55.12
N GLN A 168 -7.75 1.64 -56.37
CA GLN A 168 -7.55 2.59 -57.48
C GLN A 168 -8.25 3.93 -57.22
N LYS A 169 -9.48 3.94 -56.71
CA LYS A 169 -10.18 5.19 -56.33
C LYS A 169 -9.49 5.90 -55.17
N LEU A 170 -8.98 5.16 -54.21
CA LEU A 170 -8.29 5.70 -53.03
C LEU A 170 -6.90 6.26 -53.40
N CYS A 171 -6.14 5.56 -54.24
CA CYS A 171 -4.89 6.06 -54.83
C CYS A 171 -5.13 7.29 -55.71
N HIS A 172 -6.20 7.31 -56.51
CA HIS A 172 -6.57 8.47 -57.31
C HIS A 172 -6.98 9.68 -56.44
N SER A 173 -7.68 9.45 -55.33
CA SER A 173 -8.03 10.50 -54.37
C SER A 173 -6.83 11.02 -53.56
N LEU A 174 -5.78 10.22 -53.41
CA LEU A 174 -4.55 10.56 -52.66
C LEU A 174 -3.43 11.08 -53.56
N GLY A 175 -3.66 11.24 -54.87
CA GLY A 175 -2.71 11.90 -55.79
C GLY A 175 -1.44 11.10 -56.10
N PHE A 176 -1.38 9.81 -55.80
CA PHE A 176 -0.24 8.97 -56.16
C PHE A 176 -0.39 8.46 -57.59
N HIS A 177 0.32 9.10 -58.51
CA HIS A 177 0.51 8.65 -59.89
C HIS A 177 1.59 7.55 -59.88
N PHE A 178 1.20 6.31 -60.17
CA PHE A 178 2.12 5.23 -60.59
C PHE A 178 1.82 4.89 -62.05
#